data_AF-H8KLA9-F1
#
_entry.id   AF-H8KLA9-F1
#
_cell.length_a   1.000
_cell.length_b   1.000
_cell.length_c   1.000
_cell.angle_alpha   90.00
_cell.angle_beta   90.00
_cell.angle_gamma   90.00
#
_symmetry.space_group_name_H-M   'P 1'
#
loop_
_entity.id
_entity.type
_entity.pdbx_description
1 polymer ?
#
loop_
_entity_poly.entity_id
_entity_poly.type
_entity_poly.pdbx_seq_one_letter_code
_entity_poly.pdbx_strand_id
1 'polypeptide(L)'
;MTEFNESVASILSSWLPISLGLGFLGVIILLFVRVIKPENPRFMMIGIVLFGQTFISGFILMGVHSKIETNARNEVKVFLHEPELVVRVNKEIIDSTYGNKIISELKKIQDLPPHHSHPTEMTELEIVSKTRTIRIRLAKDSEIESEYWVFWDKYGDDEIGRIKTNVLK
;
A
#
# COMPACT_ATOMS: atom_id res chain seq x y z
N MET A 1 8.64 -7.27 -12.47
CA MET A 1 8.94 -6.12 -11.57
C MET A 1 8.12 -6.17 -10.28
N THR A 2 6.88 -6.67 -10.32
CA THR A 2 6.06 -6.89 -9.13
C THR A 2 6.65 -7.94 -8.17
N GLU A 3 7.10 -9.09 -8.67
CA GLU A 3 7.75 -10.13 -7.84
C GLU A 3 9.01 -9.62 -7.10
N PHE A 4 9.79 -8.74 -7.73
CA PHE A 4 10.96 -8.14 -7.08
C PHE A 4 10.55 -7.21 -5.94
N ASN A 5 9.55 -6.36 -6.15
CA ASN A 5 9.08 -5.44 -5.12
C ASN A 5 8.41 -6.18 -3.96
N GLU A 6 7.63 -7.23 -4.25
CA GLU A 6 7.01 -8.10 -3.24
C GLU A 6 8.06 -8.87 -2.43
N SER A 7 9.10 -9.39 -3.09
CA SER A 7 10.24 -10.03 -2.42
C SER A 7 10.97 -9.05 -1.50
N VAL A 8 11.26 -7.84 -1.98
CA VAL A 8 11.90 -6.79 -1.18
C VAL A 8 11.03 -6.38 0.01
N ALA A 9 9.72 -6.17 -0.17
CA ALA A 9 8.81 -5.87 0.93
C ALA A 9 8.75 -6.99 1.96
N SER A 10 8.70 -8.25 1.54
CA SER A 10 8.72 -9.42 2.44
C SER A 10 10.01 -9.50 3.26
N ILE A 11 11.16 -9.29 2.63
CA ILE A 11 12.47 -9.24 3.31
C ILE A 11 12.50 -8.09 4.32
N LEU A 12 12.05 -6.90 3.92
CA LEU A 12 12.08 -5.72 4.79
C LEU A 12 11.10 -5.84 5.97
N SER A 13 9.91 -6.40 5.74
CA SER A 13 8.93 -6.69 6.78
C SER A 13 9.49 -7.67 7.81
N SER A 14 10.20 -8.71 7.35
CA SER A 14 10.89 -9.68 8.22
C SER A 14 12.10 -9.07 8.95
N TRP A 15 12.79 -8.11 8.33
CA TRP A 15 13.95 -7.41 8.89
C TRP A 15 13.55 -6.39 9.99
N LEU A 16 12.38 -5.77 9.88
CA LEU A 16 11.91 -4.75 10.81
C LEU A 16 11.91 -5.19 12.29
N PRO A 17 11.36 -6.36 12.69
CA PRO A 17 11.41 -6.78 14.10
C PRO A 17 12.84 -7.03 14.59
N ILE A 18 13.74 -7.50 13.72
CA ILE A 18 15.16 -7.68 14.03
C ILE A 18 15.81 -6.31 14.28
N SER A 19 15.55 -5.35 13.38
CA SER A 19 16.03 -3.98 13.50
C SER A 19 15.51 -3.27 14.75
N LEU A 20 14.26 -3.51 15.14
CA LEU A 20 13.69 -3.01 16.40
C LEU A 20 14.35 -3.64 17.62
N GLY A 21 14.60 -4.95 17.61
CA GLY A 21 15.31 -5.64 18.69
C GLY A 21 16.74 -5.12 18.87
N LEU A 22 17.46 -4.91 17.77
CA LEU A 22 18.78 -4.27 17.77
C LEU A 22 18.73 -2.83 18.28
N GLY A 23 17.72 -2.06 17.87
CA GLY A 23 17.49 -0.70 18.36
C GLY A 23 17.26 -0.64 19.87
N PHE A 24 16.45 -1.55 20.40
CA PHE A 24 16.20 -1.68 21.84
C PHE A 24 17.48 -2.03 22.61
N LEU A 25 18.29 -2.97 22.09
CA LEU A 25 19.61 -3.28 22.64
C LEU A 25 20.53 -2.05 22.62
N GLY A 26 20.48 -1.26 21.54
CA GLY A 26 21.18 0.02 21.44
C GLY A 26 20.81 0.98 22.57
N VAL A 27 19.52 1.13 22.86
CA VAL A 27 19.03 1.95 23.99
C VAL A 27 19.55 1.44 25.33
N ILE A 28 19.51 0.12 25.57
CA ILE A 28 20.07 -0.47 26.81
C ILE A 28 21.56 -0.13 26.95
N ILE A 29 22.33 -0.26 25.88
CA ILE A 29 23.77 0.07 25.88
C ILE A 29 23.96 1.55 26.20
N LEU A 30 23.18 2.46 25.59
CA LEU A 30 23.28 3.89 25.85
C LEU A 30 22.99 4.25 27.31
N LEU A 31 21.94 3.65 27.89
CA LEU A 31 21.60 3.84 29.31
C LEU A 31 22.71 3.29 30.21
N PHE A 32 23.24 2.11 29.91
CA PHE A 32 24.32 1.48 30.67
C PHE A 32 25.62 2.30 30.64
N VAL A 33 26.03 2.77 29.46
CA VAL A 33 27.22 3.63 29.30
C VAL A 33 27.06 4.91 30.09
N ARG A 34 25.88 5.53 30.04
CA ARG A 34 25.59 6.78 30.77
C ARG A 34 25.68 6.61 32.29
N VAL A 35 25.28 5.45 32.83
CA VAL A 35 25.25 5.21 34.28
C VAL A 35 26.59 4.69 34.80
N ILE A 36 27.27 3.78 34.10
CA ILE A 36 28.42 3.04 34.65
C ILE A 36 29.76 3.48 34.07
N LYS A 37 29.83 3.81 32.77
CA LYS A 37 31.09 4.09 32.08
C LYS A 37 30.97 5.27 31.11
N PRO A 38 30.67 6.49 31.62
CA PRO A 38 30.40 7.65 30.77
C PRO A 38 31.60 8.03 29.89
N GLU A 39 32.81 7.66 30.29
CA GLU A 39 34.05 8.02 29.59
C GLU A 39 34.41 7.07 28.42
N ASN A 40 33.61 6.02 28.15
CA ASN A 40 33.94 5.07 27.07
C ASN A 40 33.18 5.40 25.76
N PRO A 41 33.81 6.12 24.80
CA PRO A 41 33.14 6.57 23.59
C PRO A 41 32.75 5.42 22.64
N ARG A 42 33.41 4.25 22.73
CA ARG A 42 33.17 3.13 21.81
C ARG A 42 31.77 2.53 22.02
N PHE A 43 31.38 2.28 23.26
CA PHE A 43 30.06 1.72 23.55
C PHE A 43 28.94 2.73 23.30
N MET A 44 29.21 4.03 23.51
CA MET A 44 28.29 5.09 23.12
C MET A 44 28.01 5.05 21.62
N MET A 45 29.06 4.95 20.79
CA MET A 45 28.94 4.89 19.34
C MET A 45 28.18 3.64 18.88
N ILE A 46 28.44 2.47 19.46
CA ILE A 46 27.70 1.22 19.17
C ILE A 46 26.21 1.41 19.46
N GLY A 47 25.87 1.97 20.62
CA GLY A 47 24.48 2.24 21.00
C GLY A 47 23.78 3.19 20.03
N ILE A 48 24.46 4.27 19.61
CA ILE A 48 23.94 5.22 18.61
C ILE A 48 23.70 4.53 17.27
N VAL A 49 24.65 3.72 16.78
CA VAL A 49 24.52 3.02 15.49
C VAL A 49 23.35 2.02 15.53
N LEU A 50 23.26 1.22 16.59
CA LEU A 50 22.18 0.23 16.76
C LEU A 50 20.80 0.88 16.86
N PHE A 51 20.70 2.02 17.55
CA PHE A 51 19.45 2.78 17.63
C PHE A 51 19.12 3.50 16.31
N GLY A 52 20.13 4.13 15.69
CA GLY A 52 19.99 4.90 14.46
C GLY A 52 19.55 4.05 13.27
N GLN A 53 20.06 2.82 13.14
CA GLN A 53 19.68 1.93 12.03
C GLN A 53 18.19 1.56 12.03
N THR A 54 17.50 1.62 13.18
CA THR A 54 16.05 1.39 13.27
C THR A 54 15.28 2.44 12.48
N PHE A 55 15.67 3.71 12.57
CA PHE A 55 15.05 4.78 11.80
C PHE A 55 15.34 4.64 10.31
N ILE A 56 16.59 4.34 9.94
CA ILE A 56 16.99 4.11 8.54
C ILE A 56 16.15 2.98 7.95
N SER A 57 16.02 1.85 8.66
CA SER A 57 15.21 0.71 8.23
C SER A 57 13.75 1.09 8.07
N GLY A 58 13.19 1.88 9.00
CA GLY A 58 11.83 2.40 8.92
C GLY A 58 11.59 3.28 7.69
N PHE A 59 12.51 4.22 7.40
CA PHE A 59 12.40 5.08 6.22
C PHE A 59 12.50 4.29 4.91
N ILE A 60 13.38 3.29 4.84
CA ILE A 60 13.50 2.41 3.66
C ILE A 60 12.17 1.66 3.44
N LEU A 61 11.58 1.09 4.50
CA LEU A 61 10.32 0.37 4.41
C LEU A 61 9.19 1.26 3.91
N MET A 62 9.03 2.46 4.47
CA MET A 62 8.03 3.44 4.00
C MET A 62 8.22 3.77 2.51
N GLY A 63 9.46 3.98 2.08
CA GLY A 63 9.77 4.27 0.67
C GLY A 63 9.44 3.11 -0.27
N VAL A 64 9.64 1.86 0.18
CA VAL A 64 9.27 0.66 -0.58
C VAL A 64 7.75 0.53 -0.67
N HIS A 65 7.02 0.73 0.43
CA HIS A 65 5.56 0.65 0.45
C HIS A 65 4.91 1.64 -0.52
N SER A 66 5.34 2.91 -0.48
CA SER A 66 4.85 3.96 -1.39
C SER A 66 5.13 3.63 -2.87
N LYS A 67 6.28 3.02 -3.16
CA LYS A 67 6.59 2.55 -4.53
C LYS A 67 5.70 1.38 -4.96
N ILE A 68 5.39 0.46 -4.06
CA ILE A 68 4.49 -0.67 -4.34
C ILE A 68 3.11 -0.17 -4.70
N GLU A 69 2.51 0.69 -3.88
CA GLU A 69 1.20 1.30 -4.14
C GLU A 69 1.18 2.07 -5.47
N THR A 70 2.21 2.88 -5.73
CA THR A 70 2.35 3.64 -6.99
C THR A 70 2.44 2.71 -8.20
N ASN A 71 3.20 1.62 -8.09
CA ASN A 71 3.34 0.64 -9.17
C ASN A 71 2.03 -0.13 -9.40
N ALA A 72 1.36 -0.56 -8.34
CA ALA A 72 0.07 -1.24 -8.41
C ALA A 72 -0.97 -0.37 -9.12
N ARG A 73 -1.07 0.90 -8.70
CA ARG A 73 -1.93 1.92 -9.31
C ARG A 73 -1.65 2.12 -10.79
N ASN A 74 -0.38 2.24 -11.16
CA ASN A 74 0.03 2.43 -12.55
C ASN A 74 -0.27 1.20 -13.39
N GLU A 75 -0.06 -0.01 -12.87
CA GLU A 75 -0.37 -1.26 -13.57
C GLU A 75 -1.88 -1.41 -13.81
N VAL A 76 -2.72 -1.07 -12.83
CA VAL A 76 -4.19 -0.99 -13.02
C VAL A 76 -4.53 0.04 -14.09
N LYS A 77 -3.97 1.25 -14.03
CA LYS A 77 -4.20 2.27 -15.06
C LYS A 77 -3.82 1.77 -16.45
N VAL A 78 -2.67 1.12 -16.61
CA VAL A 78 -2.25 0.54 -17.89
C VAL A 78 -3.23 -0.52 -18.36
N PHE A 79 -3.67 -1.42 -17.49
CA PHE A 79 -4.69 -2.42 -17.81
C PHE A 79 -6.02 -1.79 -18.28
N LEU A 80 -6.48 -0.73 -17.61
CA LEU A 80 -7.73 -0.04 -17.98
C LEU A 80 -7.67 0.65 -19.35
N HIS A 81 -6.50 0.77 -19.97
CA HIS A 81 -6.35 1.26 -21.35
C HIS A 81 -6.40 0.15 -22.41
N GLU A 82 -6.45 -1.13 -22.01
CA GLU A 82 -6.66 -2.24 -22.95
C GLU A 82 -8.04 -2.10 -23.65
N PRO A 83 -8.15 -2.51 -24.93
CA PRO A 83 -9.42 -2.47 -25.65
C PRO A 83 -10.36 -3.59 -25.19
N GLU A 84 -11.67 -3.39 -25.44
CA GLU A 84 -12.71 -4.42 -25.24
C GLU A 84 -12.80 -4.97 -23.81
N LEU A 85 -12.76 -4.06 -22.83
CA LEU A 85 -12.94 -4.42 -21.42
C LEU A 85 -14.41 -4.73 -21.10
N VAL A 86 -14.63 -5.83 -20.39
CA VAL A 86 -15.93 -6.22 -19.85
C VAL A 86 -15.87 -6.12 -18.34
N VAL A 87 -16.81 -5.39 -17.74
CA VAL A 87 -16.91 -5.24 -16.28
C VAL A 87 -17.99 -6.16 -15.75
N ARG A 88 -17.70 -6.82 -14.64
CA ARG A 88 -18.65 -7.55 -13.83
C ARG A 88 -18.67 -6.96 -12.43
N VAL A 89 -19.85 -6.77 -11.86
CA VAL A 89 -20.04 -6.28 -10.51
C VAL A 89 -20.61 -7.44 -9.71
N ASN A 90 -19.94 -7.86 -8.62
CA ASN A 90 -20.36 -9.00 -7.80
C ASN A 90 -20.66 -10.26 -8.62
N LYS A 91 -19.82 -10.55 -9.62
CA LYS A 91 -19.92 -11.68 -10.60
C LYS A 91 -21.03 -11.56 -11.66
N GLU A 92 -21.83 -10.49 -11.65
CA GLU A 92 -22.84 -10.24 -12.67
C GLU A 92 -22.30 -9.35 -13.78
N ILE A 93 -22.57 -9.72 -15.04
CA ILE A 93 -22.20 -8.89 -16.20
C ILE A 93 -23.15 -7.69 -16.25
N ILE A 94 -22.56 -6.50 -16.26
CA ILE A 94 -23.32 -5.25 -16.38
C ILE A 94 -23.39 -4.76 -17.82
N ASP A 95 -24.34 -3.87 -18.10
CA ASP A 95 -24.45 -3.22 -19.40
C ASP A 95 -23.14 -2.52 -19.80
N SER A 96 -22.80 -2.62 -21.08
CA SER A 96 -21.54 -2.07 -21.62
C SER A 96 -21.43 -0.55 -21.45
N THR A 97 -22.53 0.20 -21.50
CA THR A 97 -22.54 1.65 -21.28
C THR A 97 -22.19 1.97 -19.83
N TYR A 98 -22.75 1.22 -18.88
CA TYR A 98 -22.45 1.40 -17.46
C TYR A 98 -21.02 0.94 -17.13
N GLY A 99 -20.58 -0.20 -17.68
CA GLY A 99 -19.21 -0.69 -17.53
C GLY A 99 -18.16 0.31 -18.02
N ASN A 100 -18.40 0.95 -19.17
CA ASN A 100 -17.52 2.00 -19.69
C ASN A 100 -17.43 3.21 -18.76
N LYS A 101 -18.54 3.59 -18.10
CA LYS A 101 -18.51 4.67 -17.08
C LYS A 101 -17.65 4.25 -15.88
N ILE A 102 -17.81 3.03 -15.36
CA ILE A 102 -16.98 2.53 -14.26
C ILE A 102 -15.49 2.55 -14.64
N ILE A 103 -15.13 2.04 -15.81
CA ILE A 103 -13.75 2.07 -16.31
C ILE A 103 -13.22 3.51 -16.38
N SER A 104 -14.04 4.46 -16.86
CA SER A 104 -13.64 5.87 -16.95
C SER A 104 -13.37 6.50 -15.59
N GLU A 105 -14.11 6.10 -14.54
CA GLU A 105 -13.90 6.55 -13.16
C GLU A 105 -12.67 5.88 -12.54
N LEU A 106 -12.46 4.58 -12.77
CA LEU A 106 -11.27 3.86 -12.32
C LEU A 106 -9.98 4.39 -12.97
N LYS A 107 -10.04 4.95 -14.18
CA LYS A 107 -8.86 5.61 -14.77
C LYS A 107 -8.38 6.82 -13.95
N LYS A 108 -9.25 7.40 -13.12
CA LYS A 108 -8.96 8.55 -12.25
C LYS A 108 -8.36 8.15 -10.90
N ILE A 109 -8.07 6.86 -10.65
CA ILE A 109 -7.45 6.42 -9.39
C ILE A 109 -6.23 7.29 -9.09
N GLN A 110 -6.20 7.89 -7.91
CA GLN A 110 -5.12 8.77 -7.50
C GLN A 110 -4.89 8.69 -6.01
N ASP A 111 -3.76 9.25 -5.59
CA ASP A 111 -3.38 9.29 -4.19
C ASP A 111 -4.08 10.49 -3.58
N LEU A 112 -4.95 10.23 -2.61
CA LEU A 112 -5.67 11.28 -1.92
C LEU A 112 -5.07 11.46 -0.53
N PRO A 113 -4.98 12.70 -0.04
CA PRO A 113 -4.54 12.95 1.34
C PRO A 113 -5.39 12.14 2.32
N PRO A 114 -4.77 11.45 3.29
CA PRO A 114 -5.50 10.68 4.28
C PRO A 114 -6.36 11.62 5.13
N HIS A 115 -7.52 11.11 5.51
CA HIS A 115 -8.45 11.74 6.45
C HIS A 115 -8.98 10.66 7.41
N HIS A 116 -9.66 11.07 8.48
CA HIS A 116 -10.04 10.19 9.60
C HIS A 116 -11.28 9.31 9.31
N SER A 117 -11.40 8.79 8.09
CA SER A 117 -12.46 7.87 7.69
C SER A 117 -11.99 6.41 7.67
N HIS A 118 -12.91 5.50 7.40
CA HIS A 118 -12.63 4.09 7.18
C HIS A 118 -13.49 3.53 6.04
N PRO A 119 -13.03 2.45 5.37
CA PRO A 119 -13.83 1.75 4.37
C PRO A 119 -15.03 1.04 5.00
N THR A 120 -16.17 1.04 4.31
CA THR A 120 -17.43 0.45 4.80
C THR A 120 -17.95 -0.63 3.85
N GLU A 121 -18.79 -0.25 2.89
CA GLU A 121 -19.44 -1.16 1.94
C GLU A 121 -18.47 -1.59 0.84
N MET A 122 -18.27 -2.90 0.69
CA MET A 122 -17.37 -3.50 -0.30
C MET A 122 -18.15 -3.93 -1.54
N THR A 123 -17.67 -3.52 -2.71
CA THR A 123 -18.15 -3.95 -4.02
C THR A 123 -17.00 -4.61 -4.79
N GLU A 124 -17.22 -5.83 -5.27
CA GLU A 124 -16.21 -6.55 -6.06
C GLU A 124 -16.43 -6.29 -7.55
N LEU A 125 -15.37 -5.84 -8.22
CA LEU A 125 -15.33 -5.64 -9.66
C LEU A 125 -14.38 -6.64 -10.30
N GLU A 126 -14.87 -7.43 -11.25
CA GLU A 126 -14.02 -8.23 -12.12
C GLU A 126 -13.98 -7.57 -13.50
N ILE A 127 -12.80 -7.15 -13.93
CA ILE A 127 -12.60 -6.51 -15.24
C ILE A 127 -11.81 -7.47 -16.11
N VAL A 128 -12.45 -7.90 -17.19
CA VAL A 128 -11.94 -8.91 -18.11
C VAL A 128 -11.52 -8.23 -19.40
N SER A 129 -10.29 -8.47 -19.83
CA SER A 129 -9.80 -8.15 -21.18
C SER A 129 -9.58 -9.43 -21.98
N LYS A 130 -9.12 -9.29 -23.23
CA LYS A 130 -8.69 -10.42 -24.05
C LYS A 130 -7.51 -11.21 -23.47
N THR A 131 -6.65 -10.55 -22.68
CA THR A 131 -5.36 -11.11 -22.27
C THR A 131 -5.35 -11.56 -20.81
N ARG A 132 -6.13 -10.89 -19.95
CA ARG A 132 -6.13 -11.14 -18.52
C ARG A 132 -7.39 -10.59 -17.85
N THR A 133 -7.59 -11.04 -16.62
CA THR A 133 -8.64 -10.56 -15.73
C THR A 133 -7.99 -9.95 -14.50
N ILE A 134 -8.50 -8.79 -14.07
CA ILE A 134 -8.14 -8.22 -12.75
C ILE A 134 -9.39 -8.14 -11.87
N ARG A 135 -9.18 -8.26 -10.56
CA ARG A 135 -10.23 -8.12 -9.55
C ARG A 135 -9.93 -6.93 -8.66
N ILE A 136 -10.82 -5.96 -8.66
CA ILE A 136 -10.71 -4.74 -7.88
C ILE A 136 -11.81 -4.77 -6.85
N ARG A 137 -11.49 -4.54 -5.58
CA ARG A 137 -12.48 -4.28 -4.54
C ARG A 137 -12.58 -2.78 -4.33
N LEU A 138 -13.80 -2.26 -4.36
CA LEU A 138 -14.11 -0.88 -4.05
C LEU A 138 -14.78 -0.82 -2.69
N ALA A 139 -14.23 -0.03 -1.77
CA ALA A 139 -14.85 0.20 -0.48
C ALA A 139 -15.33 1.66 -0.39
N LYS A 140 -16.61 1.85 -0.05
CA LYS A 140 -17.14 3.20 0.14
C LYS A 140 -16.54 3.84 1.40
N ASP A 141 -16.17 5.10 1.29
CA ASP A 141 -15.70 5.88 2.43
C ASP A 141 -16.84 6.19 3.42
N SER A 142 -16.58 6.04 4.72
CA SER A 142 -17.57 6.25 5.78
C SER A 142 -18.07 7.69 5.93
N GLU A 143 -17.26 8.69 5.53
CA GLU A 143 -17.56 10.10 5.72
C GLU A 143 -17.86 10.82 4.39
N ILE A 144 -17.30 10.34 3.28
CA ILE A 144 -17.43 10.96 1.96
C ILE A 144 -18.14 9.99 1.01
N GLU A 145 -19.46 10.14 0.84
CA GLU A 145 -20.27 9.20 0.06
C GLU A 145 -19.83 9.00 -1.40
N SER A 146 -19.14 9.98 -1.98
CA SER A 146 -18.61 9.90 -3.36
C SER A 146 -17.19 9.36 -3.44
N GLU A 147 -16.53 9.07 -2.32
CA GLU A 147 -15.16 8.55 -2.29
C GLU A 147 -15.16 7.03 -2.13
N TYR A 148 -14.34 6.38 -2.95
CA TYR A 148 -14.15 4.93 -2.91
C TYR A 148 -12.67 4.61 -2.83
N TRP A 149 -12.33 3.77 -1.85
CA TRP A 149 -11.02 3.18 -1.66
C TRP A 149 -10.90 2.00 -2.62
N VAL A 150 -9.75 1.88 -3.28
CA VAL A 150 -9.53 0.92 -4.35
C VAL A 150 -8.47 -0.06 -3.90
N PHE A 151 -8.83 -1.34 -3.88
CA PHE A 151 -7.95 -2.45 -3.52
C PHE A 151 -7.82 -3.38 -4.72
N TRP A 152 -6.66 -3.99 -4.89
CA TRP A 152 -6.42 -4.96 -5.96
C TRP A 152 -5.94 -6.27 -5.36
N ASP A 153 -6.66 -7.37 -5.62
CA ASP A 153 -6.35 -8.71 -5.09
C ASP A 153 -4.91 -9.16 -5.31
N LYS A 154 -4.25 -8.71 -6.40
CA LYS A 154 -2.82 -9.01 -6.65
C LYS A 154 -1.91 -8.49 -5.54
N TYR A 155 -2.29 -7.37 -4.92
CA TYR A 155 -1.58 -6.70 -3.82
C TYR A 155 -2.30 -6.91 -2.47
N GLY A 156 -3.19 -7.89 -2.36
CA GLY A 156 -3.86 -8.24 -1.11
C GLY A 156 -4.85 -7.18 -0.62
N ASP A 157 -4.74 -6.80 0.65
CA ASP A 157 -5.61 -5.83 1.34
C ASP A 157 -5.04 -4.40 1.33
N ASP A 158 -3.93 -4.16 0.63
CA ASP A 158 -3.33 -2.84 0.53
C ASP A 158 -4.13 -1.94 -0.43
N GLU A 159 -4.39 -0.71 0.03
CA GLU A 159 -5.03 0.33 -0.78
C GLU A 159 -4.09 0.76 -1.91
N ILE A 160 -4.55 0.72 -3.16
CA ILE A 160 -3.78 1.19 -4.33
C ILE A 160 -4.14 2.63 -4.73
N GLY A 161 -5.14 3.21 -4.07
CA GLY A 161 -5.58 4.60 -4.22
C GLY A 161 -7.08 4.77 -4.06
N ARG A 162 -7.56 5.96 -4.41
CA ARG A 162 -8.97 6.33 -4.29
C ARG A 162 -9.51 6.95 -5.56
N ILE A 163 -10.83 6.90 -5.70
CA ILE A 163 -11.58 7.63 -6.73
C ILE A 163 -12.70 8.44 -6.08
N LYS A 164 -13.06 9.56 -6.70
CA LYS A 164 -14.26 10.33 -6.36
C LYS A 164 -15.26 10.22 -7.50
N THR A 165 -16.40 9.59 -7.25
CA THR A 165 -17.43 9.32 -8.26
C THR A 165 -18.82 9.20 -7.67
N ASN A 166 -19.82 9.60 -8.47
CA ASN A 166 -21.24 9.39 -8.21
C ASN A 166 -21.85 8.30 -9.13
N VAL A 167 -21.01 7.63 -9.93
CA VAL A 167 -21.43 6.59 -10.89
C VAL A 167 -21.75 5.30 -10.17
N LEU A 168 -20.97 4.95 -9.16
CA LEU A 168 -21.17 3.78 -8.31
C LEU A 168 -22.24 4.14 -7.27
N LYS A 169 -23.45 3.65 -7.47
CA LYS A 169 -24.58 3.74 -6.55
C LYS A 169 -25.24 2.39 -6.41
#